data_AF-A0A1I2R219-F1
#
_entry.id   AF-A0A1I2R219-F1
#
_cell.length_a   1.000
_cell.length_b   1.000
_cell.length_c   1.000
_cell.angle_alpha   90.00
_cell.angle_beta   90.00
_cell.angle_gamma   90.00
#
_symmetry.space_group_name_H-M   'P 1'
#
loop_
_entity.id
_entity.type
_entity.pdbx_description
1 polymer ?
#
loop_
_entity_poly.entity_id
_entity_poly.type
_entity_poly.pdbx_seq_one_letter_code
_entity_poly.pdbx_strand_id
1 'polypeptide(L)'
;MDIVMIFLLLSTLTPFLFLKVGRLSLAVIQSLMLVGMWVYYLQAAFSVAPATFSPLWIIFYAGLLLSQVGWIMFIVYIVSSHGKYQKEFQ
;
A
#
# COMPACT_ATOMS: atom_id res chain seq x y z
N MET A 1 13.19 -7.71 -11.65
CA MET A 1 11.88 -7.75 -10.93
C MET A 1 12.04 -7.38 -9.45
N ASP A 2 13.24 -7.00 -9.00
CA ASP A 2 13.57 -6.96 -7.57
C ASP A 2 13.02 -5.71 -6.86
N ILE A 3 13.01 -4.56 -7.54
CA ILE A 3 12.42 -3.34 -6.99
C ILE A 3 10.90 -3.48 -6.80
N VAL A 4 10.23 -4.22 -7.70
CA VAL A 4 8.79 -4.47 -7.62
C VAL A 4 8.44 -5.28 -6.36
N MET A 5 9.30 -6.24 -5.99
CA MET A 5 9.15 -7.00 -4.74
C MET A 5 9.24 -6.10 -3.51
N ILE A 6 10.16 -5.13 -3.49
CA ILE A 6 10.27 -4.16 -2.38
C ILE A 6 8.97 -3.36 -2.22
N PHE A 7 8.45 -2.84 -3.32
CA PHE A 7 7.17 -2.11 -3.30
C PHE A 7 5.99 -3.00 -2.90
N LEU A 8 5.98 -4.27 -3.29
CA LEU A 8 4.96 -5.23 -2.90
C LEU A 8 5.01 -5.54 -1.39
N LEU A 9 6.21 -5.66 -0.82
CA LEU A 9 6.39 -5.82 0.62
C LEU A 9 5.92 -4.58 1.38
N LEU A 10 6.24 -3.38 0.90
CA LEU A 10 5.71 -2.12 1.45
C LEU A 10 4.19 -2.03 1.33
N SER A 11 3.61 -2.54 0.24
CA SER A 11 2.16 -2.63 0.06
C SER A 11 1.51 -3.57 1.06
N THR A 12 2.18 -4.66 1.42
CA THR A 12 1.72 -5.61 2.45
C THR A 12 1.54 -4.96 3.82
N LEU A 13 2.33 -3.95 4.13
CA LEU A 13 2.20 -3.18 5.38
C LEU A 13 1.12 -2.10 5.33
N THR A 14 0.71 -1.67 4.14
CA THR A 14 -0.15 -0.51 3.95
C THR A 14 -1.53 -0.63 4.63
N PRO A 15 -2.24 -1.79 4.63
CA PRO A 15 -3.49 -1.92 5.35
C PRO A 15 -3.37 -1.55 6.83
N PHE A 16 -2.28 -1.94 7.50
CA PHE A 16 -2.02 -1.62 8.89
C PHE A 16 -1.74 -0.13 9.10
N LEU A 17 -1.07 0.51 8.13
CA LEU A 17 -0.87 1.97 8.16
C LEU A 17 -2.20 2.71 8.08
N PHE A 18 -3.10 2.28 7.19
CA PHE A 18 -4.44 2.85 7.11
C PHE A 18 -5.24 2.69 8.40
N LEU A 19 -5.12 1.54 9.08
CA LEU A 19 -5.72 1.34 10.41
C LEU A 19 -5.17 2.33 11.44
N LYS A 20 -3.85 2.54 11.47
CA LYS A 20 -3.22 3.52 12.39
C LYS A 20 -3.67 4.95 12.13
N VAL A 21 -3.92 5.31 10.87
CA VAL A 21 -4.41 6.64 10.47
C VAL A 21 -5.94 6.76 10.61
N GLY A 22 -6.64 5.70 11.06
CA GLY A 22 -8.09 5.72 11.27
C GLY A 22 -8.92 5.60 9.99
N ARG A 23 -8.34 5.12 8.88
CA ARG A 23 -8.99 4.97 7.57
C ARG A 23 -9.38 3.51 7.30
N LEU A 24 -10.37 3.00 8.03
CA LEU A 24 -10.81 1.60 7.95
C LEU A 24 -11.20 1.17 6.52
N SER A 25 -11.93 2.02 5.77
CA SER A 25 -12.35 1.71 4.40
C SER A 25 -11.17 1.46 3.47
N LEU A 26 -10.14 2.31 3.53
CA LEU A 26 -8.92 2.16 2.73
C LEU A 26 -8.12 0.93 3.16
N ALA A 27 -8.11 0.59 4.46
CA ALA A 27 -7.48 -0.64 4.94
C ALA A 27 -8.13 -1.90 4.35
N VAL A 28 -9.46 -1.93 4.28
CA VAL A 28 -10.21 -3.05 3.68
C VAL A 28 -9.95 -3.14 2.18
N ILE A 29 -10.07 -2.01 1.45
CA ILE A 29 -9.81 -1.96 0.01
C ILE A 29 -8.39 -2.42 -0.31
N GLN A 30 -7.38 -1.90 0.40
CA GLN A 30 -5.99 -2.28 0.19
C GLN A 30 -5.75 -3.74 0.50
N SER A 31 -6.38 -4.31 1.53
CA SER A 31 -6.26 -5.74 1.86
C SER A 31 -6.79 -6.62 0.73
N LEU A 32 -7.94 -6.26 0.13
CA LEU A 32 -8.50 -7.00 -1.01
C LEU A 32 -7.59 -6.89 -2.24
N MET A 33 -7.10 -5.68 -2.54
CA MET A 33 -6.18 -5.46 -3.65
C MET A 33 -4.87 -6.23 -3.44
N LEU A 34 -4.35 -6.26 -2.21
CA LEU A 34 -3.10 -6.95 -1.87
C LEU A 34 -3.11 -8.42 -2.26
N VAL A 35 -4.23 -9.13 -2.08
CA VAL A 35 -4.38 -10.51 -2.54
C VAL A 35 -4.16 -10.59 -4.05
N GLY A 36 -4.84 -9.74 -4.82
CA GLY A 36 -4.66 -9.66 -6.27
C GLY A 36 -3.23 -9.24 -6.67
N MET A 37 -2.58 -8.39 -5.89
CA MET A 37 -1.21 -7.96 -6.15
C MET A 37 -0.21 -9.11 -6.02
N TRP A 38 -0.33 -9.92 -4.97
CA TRP A 38 0.50 -11.11 -4.79
C TRP A 38 0.24 -12.15 -5.89
N VAL A 39 -1.03 -12.36 -6.26
CA VAL A 39 -1.40 -13.25 -7.37
C VAL A 39 -0.75 -12.80 -8.69
N TYR A 40 -0.82 -11.51 -9.02
CA TYR A 40 -0.16 -10.96 -10.21
C TYR A 40 1.36 -11.17 -10.17
N TYR A 41 2.00 -10.86 -9.04
CA TYR A 41 3.45 -10.99 -8.90
C TYR A 41 3.91 -12.44 -9.06
N LEU A 42 3.22 -13.39 -8.43
CA LEU A 42 3.56 -14.81 -8.54
C LEU A 42 3.38 -15.33 -9.98
N GLN A 43 2.31 -14.92 -10.68
CA GLN A 43 2.13 -15.28 -12.09
C GLN A 43 3.22 -14.68 -12.99
N ALA A 44 3.58 -13.42 -12.76
CA ALA A 44 4.64 -12.75 -13.51
C ALA A 44 6.04 -13.30 -13.23
N ALA A 45 6.27 -13.83 -12.02
CA ALA A 45 7.58 -14.36 -11.61
C ALA A 45 7.79 -15.83 -12.00
N PHE A 46 6.75 -16.68 -11.92
CA PHE A 46 6.87 -18.12 -12.05
C PHE A 46 6.08 -18.73 -13.22
N SER A 47 5.33 -17.93 -13.96
CA SER A 47 4.47 -18.41 -15.05
C SER A 47 4.49 -17.40 -16.20
N VAL A 48 3.32 -17.08 -16.76
CA VAL A 48 3.16 -16.06 -17.80
C VAL A 48 2.63 -14.80 -17.14
N ALA A 49 3.31 -13.68 -17.36
CA ALA A 49 2.85 -12.39 -16.86
C ALA A 49 1.46 -12.04 -17.42
N PRO A 50 0.51 -11.62 -16.57
CA PRO A 50 -0.80 -11.20 -17.04
C PRO A 50 -0.69 -10.06 -18.05
N ALA A 51 -1.55 -10.10 -19.08
CA ALA A 51 -1.54 -9.12 -20.16
C ALA A 51 -1.67 -7.68 -19.63
N THR A 52 -1.05 -6.73 -20.33
CA THR A 52 -1.18 -5.30 -20.04
C THR A 52 -2.66 -4.90 -20.09
N PHE A 53 -3.11 -4.09 -19.13
CA PHE A 53 -4.51 -3.68 -18.95
C PHE A 53 -5.50 -4.81 -18.60
N SER A 54 -5.03 -6.02 -18.29
CA SER A 54 -5.88 -7.04 -17.66
C SER A 54 -6.35 -6.60 -16.27
N PRO A 55 -7.43 -7.20 -15.73
CA PRO A 55 -7.88 -6.87 -14.37
C PRO A 55 -6.80 -7.02 -13.30
N LEU A 56 -5.98 -8.08 -13.36
CA LEU A 56 -4.87 -8.28 -12.42
C LEU A 56 -3.78 -7.21 -12.58
N TRP A 57 -3.49 -6.79 -13.81
CA TRP A 57 -2.56 -5.69 -14.07
C TRP A 57 -3.07 -4.40 -13.41
N ILE A 58 -4.35 -4.05 -13.61
CA ILE A 58 -4.95 -2.84 -13.02
C ILE A 58 -4.91 -2.93 -11.49
N ILE A 59 -5.31 -4.05 -10.91
CA ILE A 59 -5.27 -4.27 -9.46
C ILE A 59 -3.84 -4.12 -8.92
N PHE A 60 -2.85 -4.65 -9.64
CA PHE A 60 -1.44 -4.56 -9.24
C PHE A 60 -0.97 -3.10 -9.16
N TYR A 61 -1.07 -2.36 -10.25
CA TYR A 61 -0.55 -0.98 -10.30
C TYR A 61 -1.41 0.00 -9.51
N ALA A 62 -2.74 -0.14 -9.50
CA ALA A 62 -3.59 0.69 -8.65
C ALA A 62 -3.32 0.44 -7.16
N GLY A 63 -3.07 -0.82 -6.77
CA GLY A 63 -2.73 -1.19 -5.40
C GLY A 63 -1.37 -0.64 -4.96
N LEU A 64 -0.40 -0.57 -5.89
CA LEU A 64 0.88 0.10 -5.66
C LEU A 64 0.70 1.61 -5.44
N LEU A 65 -0.13 2.27 -6.26
CA LEU A 65 -0.42 3.70 -6.08
C LEU A 65 -1.10 3.98 -4.74
N LEU A 66 -2.10 3.17 -4.39
CA LEU A 66 -2.80 3.31 -3.11
C LEU A 66 -1.85 3.03 -1.92
N SER A 67 -0.91 2.10 -2.07
CA SER A 67 0.16 1.87 -1.09
C SER A 67 1.00 3.12 -0.85
N GLN A 68 1.46 3.78 -1.92
CA GLN A 68 2.25 5.00 -1.84
C GLN A 68 1.51 6.10 -1.07
N VAL A 69 0.21 6.29 -1.37
CA VAL A 69 -0.65 7.24 -0.67
C VAL A 69 -0.78 6.90 0.81
N GLY A 70 -0.88 5.61 1.17
CA GLY A 70 -0.91 5.16 2.56
C GLY A 70 0.37 5.48 3.33
N TRP A 71 1.54 5.27 2.71
CA TRP A 71 2.82 5.65 3.31
C TRP A 71 2.95 7.16 3.52
N ILE A 72 2.55 7.98 2.55
CA ILE A 72 2.55 9.44 2.68
C ILE A 72 1.63 9.88 3.82
N MET A 73 0.39 9.37 3.86
CA MET A 73 -0.54 9.69 4.94
C MET A 73 -0.02 9.29 6.32
N PHE A 74 0.64 8.13 6.42
CA PHE A 74 1.23 7.67 7.66
C PHE A 74 2.39 8.57 8.14
N ILE A 75 3.28 8.99 7.23
CA ILE A 75 4.36 9.92 7.55
C ILE A 75 3.79 11.26 8.05
N VAL A 76 2.79 11.81 7.35
CA VAL A 76 2.11 13.05 7.76
C VAL A 76 1.44 12.88 9.13
N TYR A 77 0.80 11.74 9.39
CA TYR A 77 0.20 11.42 10.69
C TYR A 77 1.24 11.39 11.82
N ILE A 78 2.42 10.79 11.59
CA ILE A 78 3.51 10.79 12.57
C ILE A 78 4.02 12.21 12.82
N VAL A 79 4.35 12.96 11.77
CA VAL A 79 4.92 14.30 11.92
C VAL A 79 3.94 15.24 12.62
N SER A 80 2.65 15.19 12.27
CA SER A 80 1.63 16.03 12.88
C SER A 80 1.33 15.67 14.34
N SER A 81 1.41 14.41 14.73
CA SER A 81 1.24 13.99 16.13
C SER A 81 2.40 14.46 17.02
N HIS A 82 3.63 14.48 16.52
CA HIS A 82 4.78 15.04 17.24
C HIS A 82 4.72 16.57 17.36
N GLY A 83 4.22 17.27 16.33
CA GLY A 83 4.04 18.73 16.36
C GLY A 83 2.97 19.22 17.34
N LYS A 84 1.95 18.40 17.64
CA LYS A 84 0.97 18.71 18.70
C LYS A 84 1.58 18.62 20.09
N TYR A 85 2.41 17.61 20.34
CA TYR A 85 3.07 17.42 21.64
C TYR A 85 3.96 18.61 22.00
N GLN A 86 4.65 19.24 21.04
CA GLN A 86 5.53 20.39 21.32
C GLN A 86 4.78 21.70 21.67
N LYS A 87 3.52 21.86 21.26
CA LYS A 87 2.72 23.08 21.55
C LYS A 87 2.07 23.08 22.93
N GLU A 88 1.97 21.92 23.58
CA GLU A 88 1.35 21.80 24.91
C GLU A 88 2.33 22.08 26.06
N PHE A 89 3.64 22.12 25.76
CA PHE A 89 4.72 22.39 26.72
C PHE A 89 5.41 23.76 26.52
N GLN A 90 4.85 24.65 25.69
CA GLN A 90 5.23 26.06 25.59
C GLN A 90 4.09 26.95 26.09
#